data_AF-A0A352DPK6-F1
#
_entry.id   AF-A0A352DPK6-F1
#
_cell.length_a   1.000
_cell.length_b   1.000
_cell.length_c   1.000
_cell.angle_alpha   90.00
_cell.angle_beta   90.00
_cell.angle_gamma   90.00
#
_symmetry.space_group_name_H-M   'P 1'
#
loop_
_entity.id
_entity.type
_entity.pdbx_description
1 polymer ?
#
loop_
_entity_poly.entity_id
_entity_poly.type
_entity_poly.pdbx_seq_one_letter_code
_entity_poly.pdbx_strand_id
1 'polypeptide(L)'
;MANTSVSEIFDIPKFFYFDSQNDYSGSKDDFSYKIITAEKFTCKTWHGRLCSMKAQIEHEQEFDRTQDGFDAMIKWLEDMYREGK
;
A
#
# COMPACT_ATOMS: atom_id res chain seq x y z
N MET A 1 12.49 11.79 -17.46
CA MET A 1 12.57 11.19 -16.11
C MET A 1 11.25 10.46 -15.91
N ALA A 2 11.24 9.13 -16.02
CA ALA A 2 9.97 8.39 -16.01
C ALA A 2 9.51 8.23 -14.56
N ASN A 3 8.34 8.78 -14.23
CA ASN A 3 7.65 8.52 -12.96
C ASN A 3 7.69 7.01 -12.67
N THR A 4 8.43 6.64 -11.63
CA THR A 4 8.58 5.27 -11.15
C THR A 4 7.44 4.85 -10.24
N SER A 5 6.47 5.74 -10.01
CA SER A 5 5.35 5.59 -9.10
C SER A 5 4.10 5.13 -9.85
N VAL A 6 3.38 4.13 -9.31
CA VAL A 6 2.17 3.55 -9.95
C VAL A 6 0.87 4.18 -9.48
N SER A 7 0.91 4.85 -8.33
CA SER A 7 -0.20 5.60 -7.74
C SER A 7 -0.03 7.08 -8.03
N GLU A 8 -1.14 7.80 -8.19
CA GLU A 8 -1.12 9.27 -8.33
C GLU A 8 -0.96 9.96 -6.97
N ILE A 9 -1.42 9.31 -5.90
CA ILE A 9 -1.43 9.86 -4.53
C ILE A 9 -0.16 9.49 -3.77
N PHE A 10 0.29 8.25 -3.92
CA PHE A 10 1.42 7.69 -3.20
C PHE A 10 2.65 7.52 -4.10
N ASP A 11 3.83 7.41 -3.50
CA ASP A 11 5.06 7.13 -4.24
C ASP A 11 5.37 5.62 -4.24
N ILE A 12 4.38 4.80 -4.59
CA ILE A 12 4.52 3.34 -4.56
C ILE A 12 5.29 2.90 -5.82
N PRO A 13 6.39 2.14 -5.70
CA PRO A 13 7.16 1.67 -6.84
C PRO A 13 6.37 0.68 -7.71
N LYS A 14 6.85 0.40 -8.93
CA LYS A 14 6.22 -0.56 -9.84
C LYS A 14 6.23 -1.99 -9.28
N PHE A 15 5.27 -2.81 -9.74
CA PHE A 15 5.16 -4.25 -9.42
C PHE A 15 6.50 -5.02 -9.43
N PHE A 16 7.41 -4.69 -10.36
CA PHE A 16 8.73 -5.31 -10.44
C PHE A 16 9.58 -5.15 -9.15
N TYR A 17 9.42 -4.06 -8.41
CA TYR A 17 10.08 -3.87 -7.12
C TYR A 17 9.63 -4.92 -6.08
N PHE A 18 8.35 -5.25 -6.13
CA PHE A 18 7.70 -6.21 -5.24
C PHE A 18 7.90 -7.67 -5.66
N ASP A 19 8.33 -7.90 -6.91
CA ASP A 19 8.75 -9.21 -7.38
C ASP A 19 9.95 -9.75 -6.57
N SER A 20 10.79 -8.85 -6.05
CA SER A 20 11.89 -9.21 -5.14
C SER A 20 11.44 -9.54 -3.71
N GLN A 21 10.13 -9.66 -3.46
CA GLN A 21 9.58 -10.00 -2.14
C GLN A 21 9.91 -8.99 -1.03
N ASN A 22 10.14 -7.74 -1.41
CA ASN A 22 10.41 -6.65 -0.48
C ASN A 22 9.10 -6.07 0.07
N ASP A 23 8.93 -6.16 1.38
CA ASP A 23 7.90 -5.42 2.08
C ASP A 23 8.09 -3.92 1.87
N TYR A 24 6.99 -3.20 1.66
CA TYR A 24 7.00 -1.76 1.49
C TYR A 24 6.09 -1.13 2.54
N SER A 25 6.50 0.00 3.08
CA SER A 25 5.65 0.76 3.98
C SER A 25 5.81 2.23 3.68
N GLY A 26 4.69 2.94 3.59
CA GLY A 26 4.66 4.37 3.36
C GLY A 26 3.71 5.05 4.33
N SER A 27 3.85 6.36 4.42
CA SER A 27 2.88 7.20 5.11
C SER A 27 2.67 8.48 4.32
N LYS A 28 1.44 9.00 4.38
CA LYS A 28 1.00 10.20 3.70
C LYS A 28 0.07 10.96 4.64
N ASP A 29 0.56 12.08 5.15
CA ASP A 29 -0.16 12.90 6.12
C ASP A 29 -0.51 12.07 7.38
N ASP A 30 -1.80 11.87 7.68
CA ASP A 30 -2.26 11.03 8.80
C ASP A 30 -2.51 9.57 8.38
N PHE A 31 -2.44 9.23 7.09
CA PHE A 31 -2.67 7.89 6.57
C PHE A 31 -1.37 7.12 6.42
N SER A 32 -1.25 5.98 7.09
CA SER A 32 -0.11 5.09 6.97
C SER A 32 -0.52 3.77 6.34
N TYR A 33 0.38 3.18 5.56
CA TYR A 33 0.12 1.92 4.89
C TYR A 33 1.35 1.02 4.84
N LYS A 34 1.11 -0.29 4.82
CA LYS A 34 2.12 -1.33 4.71
C LYS A 34 1.66 -2.39 3.72
N ILE A 35 2.53 -2.71 2.79
CA ILE A 35 2.37 -3.71 1.74
C ILE A 35 3.34 -4.84 2.04
N ILE A 36 2.80 -6.03 2.33
CA ILE A 36 3.55 -7.25 2.59
C ILE A 36 3.46 -8.11 1.35
N THR A 37 4.59 -8.60 0.86
CA THR A 37 4.66 -9.27 -0.47
C THR A 37 5.15 -10.72 -0.38
N ALA A 38 4.85 -11.40 0.73
CA ALA A 38 5.32 -12.75 1.01
C ALA A 38 4.70 -13.79 0.04
N GLU A 39 3.49 -14.26 0.33
CA GLU A 39 2.74 -15.21 -0.52
C GLU A 39 1.69 -14.50 -1.39
N LYS A 40 1.05 -13.47 -0.84
CA LYS A 40 0.10 -12.58 -1.49
C LYS A 40 0.47 -11.13 -1.16
N PHE A 41 -0.11 -10.18 -1.88
CA PHE A 41 0.00 -8.77 -1.52
C PHE A 41 -0.99 -8.46 -0.40
N THR A 42 -0.50 -8.32 0.82
CA THR A 42 -1.34 -7.88 1.93
C THR A 42 -1.07 -6.39 2.18
N CYS A 43 -2.07 -5.56 1.89
CA CYS A 43 -2.06 -4.16 2.26
C CYS A 43 -2.77 -3.94 3.59
N LYS A 44 -2.12 -3.21 4.48
CA LYS A 44 -2.67 -2.77 5.77
C LYS A 44 -2.61 -1.26 5.82
N THR A 45 -3.70 -0.62 6.18
CA THR A 45 -3.78 0.84 6.27
C THR A 45 -4.34 1.24 7.64
N TRP A 46 -3.88 2.38 8.14
CA TRP A 46 -4.31 2.91 9.42
C TRP A 46 -4.11 4.43 9.45
N HIS A 47 -5.01 5.12 10.13
CA HIS A 47 -4.84 6.53 10.44
C HIS A 47 -4.15 6.71 11.79
N GLY A 48 -3.21 7.65 11.83
CA GLY A 48 -2.58 8.13 13.04
C GLY A 48 -1.04 8.12 13.01
N ARG A 49 -0.48 8.96 13.89
CA ARG A 49 0.96 9.18 14.08
C ARG A 49 1.74 8.01 14.70
N LEU A 50 1.09 6.88 14.94
CA LEU A 50 1.66 5.75 15.68
C LEU A 50 2.27 4.72 14.71
N CYS A 51 3.46 4.21 15.06
CA CYS A 51 4.08 3.10 14.33
C CYS A 51 3.18 1.87 14.31
N SER A 52 3.27 1.09 13.24
CA SER A 52 2.44 -0.09 12.90
C SER A 52 2.23 -1.12 14.03
N MET A 53 3.09 -1.14 15.06
CA MET A 53 2.95 -2.05 16.21
C MET A 53 1.96 -1.56 17.28
N LYS A 54 1.63 -0.26 17.30
CA LYS A 54 0.64 0.33 18.21
C LYS A 54 -0.55 0.96 17.47
N ALA A 55 -0.44 1.07 16.16
CA ALA A 55 -1.53 1.54 15.33
C ALA A 55 -2.66 0.51 15.28
N GLN A 56 -3.88 1.00 15.35
CA GLN A 56 -5.05 0.18 15.11
C GLN A 56 -5.18 0.06 13.59
N ILE A 57 -4.88 -1.12 13.04
CA ILE A 57 -5.10 -1.38 11.61
C ILE A 57 -6.60 -1.25 11.37
N GLU A 58 -6.98 -0.24 10.59
CA GLU A 58 -8.39 0.04 10.30
C GLU A 58 -8.85 -0.80 9.13
N HIS A 59 -7.99 -0.93 8.11
CA HIS A 59 -8.31 -1.70 6.94
C HIS A 59 -7.14 -2.61 6.55
N GLU A 60 -7.48 -3.85 6.22
CA GLU A 60 -6.56 -4.86 5.74
C GLU A 60 -7.19 -5.53 4.53
N GLN A 61 -6.44 -5.64 3.44
CA GLN A 61 -6.89 -6.31 2.25
C GLN A 61 -5.77 -7.10 1.60
N GLU A 62 -6.13 -8.29 1.13
CA GLU A 62 -5.23 -9.22 0.47
C GLU A 62 -5.54 -9.24 -1.03
N PHE A 63 -4.50 -9.17 -1.83
CA PHE A 63 -4.55 -9.20 -3.29
C PHE A 63 -3.62 -10.28 -3.81
N ASP A 64 -3.98 -10.87 -4.95
CA ASP A 64 -3.12 -11.81 -5.62
C ASP A 64 -1.82 -11.14 -6.09
N ARG A 65 -0.73 -11.90 -6.09
CA ARG A 65 0.59 -11.44 -6.50
C ARG A 65 0.74 -11.37 -8.03
N THR A 66 -0.28 -10.83 -8.67
CA THR A 66 -0.39 -10.64 -10.11
C THR A 66 -0.44 -9.15 -10.42
N GLN A 67 -0.24 -8.80 -11.69
CA GLN A 67 -0.34 -7.39 -12.12
C GLN A 67 -1.74 -6.82 -11.90
N ASP A 68 -2.79 -7.63 -12.05
CA ASP A 68 -4.18 -7.24 -11.81
C ASP A 68 -4.44 -7.00 -10.31
N GLY A 69 -3.99 -7.92 -9.45
CA GLY A 69 -4.06 -7.75 -8.00
C GLY A 69 -3.28 -6.53 -7.52
N PHE A 70 -2.14 -6.23 -8.16
CA PHE A 70 -1.37 -5.03 -7.89
C PHE A 70 -2.11 -3.74 -8.29
N ASP A 71 -2.73 -3.67 -9.47
CA ASP A 71 -3.55 -2.51 -9.87
C ASP A 71 -4.73 -2.29 -8.92
N ALA A 72 -5.41 -3.39 -8.54
CA ALA A 72 -6.50 -3.38 -7.58
C ALA A 72 -6.04 -2.88 -6.20
N MET A 73 -4.88 -3.33 -5.75
CA MET A 73 -4.26 -2.89 -4.50
C MET A 73 -3.99 -1.38 -4.49
N ILE A 74 -3.43 -0.85 -5.58
CA ILE A 74 -3.14 0.59 -5.71
C ILE A 74 -4.43 1.40 -5.67
N LYS A 75 -5.43 1.02 -6.48
CA LYS A 75 -6.75 1.68 -6.48
C LYS A 75 -7.40 1.66 -5.11
N TRP A 76 -7.37 0.50 -4.44
CA TRP A 76 -7.92 0.36 -3.10
C TRP A 76 -7.21 1.29 -2.12
N LEU A 77 -5.88 1.35 -2.14
CA LEU A 77 -5.09 2.27 -1.32
C LEU A 77 -5.48 3.73 -1.54
N GLU A 78 -5.64 4.14 -2.81
CA GLU A 78 -6.05 5.48 -3.19
C GLU A 78 -7.48 5.81 -2.74
N ASP A 79 -8.39 4.85 -2.85
CA ASP A 79 -9.77 4.96 -2.39
C ASP A 79 -9.83 5.09 -0.86
N MET A 80 -9.11 4.24 -0.12
CA MET A 80 -9.02 4.31 1.33
C MET A 80 -8.50 5.67 1.83
N TYR A 81 -7.50 6.23 1.14
CA TYR A 81 -6.99 7.56 1.45
C TYR A 81 -7.96 8.68 1.13
N ARG A 82 -8.79 8.51 0.09
CA ARG A 82 -9.82 9.49 -0.28
C ARG A 82 -11.02 9.42 0.66
N GLU A 83 -11.43 8.23 1.09
CA GLU A 83 -12.51 8.03 2.06
C GLU A 83 -12.13 8.51 3.47
N GLY A 84 -10.86 8.35 3.87
CA GLY A 84 -10.36 8.78 5.18
C GLY A 84 -10.09 10.30 5.31
N LYS A 85 -10.36 11.09 4.27
CA LYS A 85 -10.06 12.53 4.21
C LYS A 85 -11.23 13.43 4.57
#